data_AF-A0A498JEJ8-F1
#
_entry.id   AF-A0A498JEJ8-F1
#
_cell.length_a   1.000
_cell.length_b   1.000
_cell.length_c   1.000
_cell.angle_alpha   90.00
_cell.angle_beta   90.00
_cell.angle_gamma   90.00
#
_symmetry.space_group_name_H-M   'P 1'
#
loop_
_entity.id
_entity.type
_entity.pdbx_description
1 polymer ?
#
loop_
_entity_poly.entity_id
_entity_poly.type
_entity_poly.pdbx_seq_one_letter_code
_entity_poly.pdbx_strand_id
1 'polypeptide(L)' 'MSSLSKKITLKSSDGESFKVKEAVALESQAIKHMIKDNCTDIGIPLRNVTNKILARVIEYCK' A
#
# COMPACT_ATOMS: atom_id res chain seq x y z
N MET A 1 5.94 23.21 -2.99
CA MET A 1 5.11 22.90 -1.80
C MET A 1 5.54 21.55 -1.27
N SER A 2 5.75 21.48 0.05
CA SER A 2 6.34 20.37 0.79
C SER A 2 5.63 19.05 0.50
N SER A 3 6.22 18.20 -0.34
CA SER A 3 5.82 16.82 -0.51
C SER A 3 6.23 16.04 0.75
N LEU A 4 5.49 16.23 1.84
CA LEU A 4 5.43 15.24 2.91
C LEU A 4 5.12 13.92 2.21
N SER A 5 6.12 13.05 2.11
CA SER A 5 5.99 11.75 1.50
C SER A 5 5.04 10.95 2.38
N LYS A 6 3.72 11.11 2.15
CA LYS A 6 2.68 10.34 2.81
C LYS A 6 3.05 8.88 2.56
N LYS A 7 3.30 8.16 3.64
CA LYS A 7 3.60 6.74 3.57
C LYS A 7 2.34 6.03 4.03
N ILE A 8 1.86 5.11 3.21
CA ILE A 8 0.74 4.27 3.56
C ILE A 8 1.25 2.91 4.03
N THR A 9 0.47 2.27 4.90
CA THR A 9 0.74 0.92 5.35
C THR A 9 -0.16 -0.04 4.59
N LEU A 10 0.43 -0.99 3.87
CA LEU A 10 -0.26 -2.09 3.19
C LEU A 10 -0.08 -3.35 4.04
N LYS A 11 -1.17 -4.02 4.40
CA LYS A 11 -1.11 -5.26 5.17
C LYS A 11 -1.39 -6.45 4.25
N SER A 12 -0.48 -7.41 4.17
CA SER A 12 -0.67 -8.64 3.41
C SER A 12 -1.70 -9.55 4.05
N SER A 13 -2.16 -10.55 3.29
CA SER A 13 -3.03 -11.63 3.78
C SER A 13 -2.42 -12.40 4.95
N ASP A 14 -1.09 -12.46 4.99
CA ASP A 14 -0.32 -13.20 5.99
C ASP A 14 -0.12 -12.40 7.28
N GLY A 15 -0.66 -11.18 7.34
CA GLY A 15 -0.60 -10.30 8.51
C GLY A 15 0.61 -9.37 8.55
N GLU A 16 1.54 -9.48 7.59
CA GLU A 16 2.69 -8.58 7.50
C GLU A 16 2.31 -7.20 6.97
N SER A 17 2.99 -6.16 7.44
CA SER A 17 2.69 -4.78 7.08
C SER A 17 3.87 -4.11 6.38
N PHE A 18 3.61 -3.47 5.25
CA PHE A 18 4.58 -2.83 4.37
C PHE A 18 4.31 -1.35 4.30
N LYS A 19 5.31 -0.54 4.67
CA LYS A 19 5.20 0.92 4.64
C LYS A 19 5.79 1.45 3.34
N VAL A 20 4.93 1.94 2.45
CA VAL A 20 5.30 2.38 1.10
C VAL A 20 4.92 3.83 0.87
N LYS A 21 5.58 4.50 -0.08
CA LYS A 21 5.19 5.85 -0.47
C LYS A 21 3.81 5.80 -1.11
N GLU A 22 2.96 6.77 -0.79
CA GLU A 22 1.63 6.92 -1.40
C GLU A 22 1.72 6.93 -2.92
N ALA A 23 2.71 7.61 -3.51
CA ALA A 23 2.91 7.60 -4.98
C ALA A 23 3.07 6.20 -5.57
N VAL A 24 3.93 5.36 -4.98
CA VAL A 24 4.16 3.96 -5.40
C VAL A 24 2.88 3.13 -5.26
N ALA A 25 2.08 3.42 -4.24
CA ALA A 25 0.82 2.74 -4.03
C ALA A 25 -0.31 3.23 -4.95
N LEU A 26 -0.29 4.50 -5.35
CA LEU A 26 -1.25 5.09 -6.29
C LEU A 26 -1.07 4.56 -7.72
N GLU A 27 0.10 4.04 -8.08
CA GLU A 27 0.33 3.29 -9.33
C GLU A 27 -0.58 2.06 -9.42
N SER A 28 -0.90 1.44 -8.28
CA SER A 28 -1.87 0.35 -8.23
C SER A 28 -3.29 0.89 -8.14
N GLN A 29 -4.08 0.69 -9.19
CA GLN A 29 -5.50 1.07 -9.20
C GLN A 29 -6.29 0.42 -8.04
N ALA A 30 -5.96 -0.82 -7.68
CA ALA A 30 -6.59 -1.51 -6.56
C ALA A 30 -6.37 -0.75 -5.24
N ILE A 31 -5.15 -0.31 -4.98
CA ILE A 31 -4.80 0.45 -3.76
C ILE A 31 -5.38 1.86 -3.82
N LYS A 32 -5.37 2.51 -4.98
CA LYS A 32 -5.95 3.85 -5.18
C LYS A 32 -7.42 3.94 -4.76
N HIS A 33 -8.22 2.93 -5.11
CA HIS A 33 -9.63 2.87 -4.68
C HIS A 33 -9.73 2.68 -3.16
N MET A 34 -8.86 1.85 -2.58
CA MET A 34 -8.85 1.59 -1.14
C MET A 34 -8.40 2.80 -0.31
N ILE A 35 -7.45 3.62 -0.77
CA ILE A 35 -7.02 4.86 -0.08
C ILE A 35 -8.18 5.86 -0.01
N LYS A 36 -8.97 5.98 -1.09
CA LYS A 36 -10.06 6.94 -1.18
C LYS A 36 -11.20 6.61 -0.20
N ASP A 37 -11.45 5.32 0.01
CA ASP A 37 -12.56 4.85 0.84
C ASP A 37 -12.14 4.55 2.30
N ASN A 38 -10.86 4.23 2.53
CA ASN A 38 -10.33 3.83 3.85
C ASN A 38 -9.08 4.61 4.22
N CYS A 39 -9.20 5.94 4.34
CA CYS A 39 -8.17 6.79 4.90
C CYS A 39 -8.11 6.65 6.44
N THR A 40 -8.08 5.41 6.95
CA THR A 40 -7.95 5.09 8.38
C THR A 40 -6.51 4.71 8.69
N ASP A 41 -6.03 5.12 9.86
CA ASP A 41 -4.67 4.84 10.38
C ASP A 41 -4.31 3.33 10.48
N ILE A 42 -5.27 2.45 10.19
CA ILE A 42 -5.17 0.99 10.36
C ILE A 42 -4.43 0.34 9.18
N GLY A 43 -4.26 1.05 8.06
CA GLY A 43 -3.60 0.52 6.85
C GLY A 43 -4.53 -0.33 5.99
N ILE A 44 -4.12 -0.57 4.74
CA ILE A 44 -4.94 -1.20 3.69
C ILE A 44 -4.72 -2.71 3.71
N PRO A 45 -5.72 -3.53 4.08
CA PRO A 45 -5.57 -4.98 4.12
C PRO A 45 -5.78 -5.61 2.73
N LEU A 46 -4.70 -6.13 2.16
CA LEU A 46 -4.70 -6.90 0.92
C LEU A 46 -4.92 -8.39 1.23
N ARG A 47 -6.20 -8.77 1.38
CA ARG A 47 -6.61 -10.14 1.75
C ARG A 47 -6.19 -11.24 0.77
N ASN A 48 -5.89 -10.89 -0.47
CA ASN A 48 -5.54 -11.83 -1.54
C ASN A 48 -4.05 -11.79 -1.92
N VAL A 49 -3.25 -10.97 -1.24
CA VAL A 49 -1.83 -10.76 -1.58
C VAL A 49 -0.97 -11.17 -0.40
N THR A 50 -0.17 -12.21 -0.60
CA THR A 50 0.83 -12.66 0.37
C THR A 50 2.00 -11.68 0.45
N ASN A 51 2.78 -11.75 1.51
CA ASN A 51 3.91 -10.84 1.73
C ASN A 51 4.94 -10.86 0.59
N LYS A 52 5.26 -12.05 0.05
CA LYS A 52 6.21 -12.23 -1.04
C LYS A 52 5.77 -11.54 -2.31
N ILE A 53 4.47 -11.65 -2.64
CA ILE A 53 3.91 -10.99 -3.82
C ILE A 53 3.86 -9.48 -3.59
N LEU A 54 3.43 -9.05 -2.41
CA LEU A 54 3.37 -7.63 -2.07
C LEU A 54 4.76 -6.97 -2.16
N ALA A 55 5.80 -7.62 -1.65
CA ALA A 55 7.17 -7.13 -1.77
C ALA A 55 7.60 -6.96 -3.24
N ARG A 56 7.31 -7.94 -4.10
CA ARG A 56 7.60 -7.86 -5.55
C ARG A 56 6.83 -6.75 -6.24
N VAL A 57 5.55 -6.55 -5.90
CA VAL A 57 4.73 -5.46 -6.46
C VAL A 57 5.28 -4.11 -6.04
N ILE A 58 5.67 -3.95 -4.77
CA ILE A 58 6.26 -2.72 -4.27
C ILE A 58 7.61 -2.42 -4.94
N GLU A 59 8.42 -3.46 -5.19
CA GLU A 59 9.68 -3.34 -5.92
C GLU A 59 9.45 -2.98 -7.40
N TYR A 60 8.41 -3.54 -8.03
CA TYR A 60 8.05 -3.22 -9.41
C TYR A 60 7.52 -1.79 -9.58
N CYS A 61 6.74 -1.30 -8.61
CA CYS A 61 6.16 0.05 -8.62
C CYS A 61 7.11 1.14 -8.07
N LYS A 62 8.32 0.77 -7.64
CA LYS A 62 9.35 1.68 -7.12
C LYS A 62 10.13 2.35 -8.23
#